data_AF-A0A7Y5FP67-F1
#
_entry.id   AF-A0A7Y5FP67-F1
#
_cell.length_a   1.000
_cell.length_b   1.000
_cell.length_c   1.000
_cell.angle_alpha   90.00
_cell.angle_beta   90.00
_cell.angle_gamma   90.00
#
_symmetry.space_group_name_H-M   'P 1'
#
loop_
_entity.id
_entity.type
_entity.pdbx_description
1 polymer ?
#
loop_
_entity_poly.entity_id
_entity_poly.type
_entity_poly.pdbx_seq_one_letter_code
_entity_poly.pdbx_strand_id
1 'polypeptide(L)'
;MLTKEFLSEKLSAGFPELKFEFSEFRDEITVKLSKSFIVTVCDYLKNTEGLQFNYLEDITAIDWARKKERFEVVYILFSIDLKQRLKVKVGVEEKDAKVDSVSVIWKAANWFERETYDMYGITFNDHPDLRRMYMPEEFQHHPLRKDYPLMGHPGDLSLPQK
;
A
#
# COMPACT_ATOMS: atom_id res chain seq x y z
N MET A 1 -9.74 -7.27 21.58
CA MET A 1 -10.05 -7.54 20.16
C MET A 1 -10.29 -6.19 19.52
N LEU A 2 -9.65 -5.89 18.39
CA LEU A 2 -9.83 -4.63 17.69
C LEU A 2 -11.29 -4.51 17.26
N THR A 3 -11.96 -3.41 17.60
CA THR A 3 -13.28 -3.10 17.06
C THR A 3 -13.19 -1.87 16.16
N LYS A 4 -14.12 -1.77 15.20
CA LYS A 4 -14.20 -0.62 14.31
C LYS A 4 -14.43 0.67 15.10
N GLU A 5 -15.26 0.63 16.14
CA GLU A 5 -15.57 1.78 16.99
C GLU A 5 -14.31 2.28 17.72
N PHE A 6 -13.55 1.37 18.35
CA PHE A 6 -12.33 1.71 19.06
C PHE A 6 -11.27 2.31 18.13
N LEU A 7 -11.08 1.71 16.95
CA LEU A 7 -10.14 2.22 15.96
C LEU A 7 -10.58 3.59 15.44
N SER A 8 -11.88 3.77 15.16
CA SER A 8 -12.44 5.02 14.69
C SER A 8 -12.29 6.14 15.72
N GLU A 9 -12.51 5.85 16.99
CA GLU A 9 -12.31 6.80 18.09
C GLU A 9 -10.84 7.23 18.18
N LYS A 10 -9.90 6.27 18.21
CA LYS A 10 -8.46 6.56 18.27
C LYS A 10 -7.97 7.39 17.08
N LEU A 11 -8.34 7.00 15.86
CA LEU A 11 -7.92 7.71 14.66
C LEU A 11 -8.55 9.11 14.56
N SER A 12 -9.81 9.27 14.93
CA SER A 12 -10.47 10.58 14.92
C SER A 12 -9.93 11.51 16.01
N ALA A 13 -9.52 10.96 17.16
CA ALA A 13 -8.86 11.74 18.21
C ALA A 13 -7.43 12.16 17.81
N GLY A 14 -6.69 11.29 17.12
CA GLY A 14 -5.33 11.58 16.64
C GLY A 14 -5.28 12.49 15.41
N PHE A 15 -6.31 12.43 14.56
CA PHE A 15 -6.38 13.17 13.29
C PHE A 15 -7.79 13.76 13.06
N PRO A 16 -8.21 14.77 13.83
CA PRO A 16 -9.59 15.31 13.77
C PRO A 16 -10.00 15.86 12.40
N GLU A 17 -9.05 16.37 11.63
CA GLU A 17 -9.26 16.94 10.29
C GLU A 17 -9.27 15.90 9.17
N LEU A 18 -8.88 14.65 9.46
CA LEU A 18 -8.74 13.61 8.46
C LEU A 18 -10.03 12.80 8.33
N LYS A 19 -10.52 12.65 7.10
CA LYS A 19 -11.64 11.77 6.81
C LYS A 19 -11.13 10.33 6.68
N PHE A 20 -11.70 9.43 7.47
CA PHE A 20 -11.49 7.99 7.39
C PHE A 20 -12.74 7.28 6.88
N GLU A 21 -12.57 6.28 6.01
CA GLU A 21 -13.64 5.40 5.56
C GLU A 21 -13.38 3.99 6.06
N PHE A 22 -14.26 3.51 6.95
CA PHE A 22 -14.11 2.21 7.61
C PHE A 22 -15.05 1.16 7.02
N SER A 23 -14.50 0.01 6.66
CA SER A 23 -15.26 -1.19 6.33
C SER A 23 -14.80 -2.38 7.17
N GLU A 24 -15.71 -3.32 7.37
CA GLU A 24 -15.45 -4.53 8.15
C GLU A 24 -16.06 -5.72 7.43
N PHE A 25 -15.29 -6.79 7.33
CA PHE A 25 -15.74 -8.04 6.74
C PHE A 25 -15.01 -9.21 7.38
N ARG A 26 -15.77 -10.17 7.93
CA ARG A 26 -15.22 -11.38 8.59
C ARG A 26 -14.14 -11.03 9.62
N ASP A 27 -14.47 -10.12 10.53
CA ASP A 27 -13.61 -9.67 11.62
C ASP A 27 -12.30 -8.97 11.17
N GLU A 28 -12.20 -8.61 9.89
CA GLU A 28 -11.10 -7.79 9.37
C GLU A 28 -11.57 -6.36 9.11
N ILE A 29 -10.97 -5.43 9.84
CA ILE A 29 -11.21 -4.00 9.68
C ILE A 29 -10.28 -3.46 8.59
N THR A 30 -10.86 -2.62 7.74
CA THR A 30 -10.14 -1.84 6.73
C THR A 30 -10.43 -0.37 6.94
N VAL A 31 -9.39 0.45 6.93
CA VAL A 31 -9.50 1.91 6.96
C VAL A 31 -8.91 2.49 5.69
N LYS A 32 -9.69 3.31 4.98
CA LYS A 32 -9.21 4.10 3.85
C LYS A 32 -9.01 5.55 4.29
N LEU A 33 -7.89 6.14 3.89
CA LEU A 33 -7.52 7.54 4.17
C LEU A 33 -6.83 8.20 2.96
N SER A 34 -6.56 9.50 3.07
CA SER A 34 -5.84 10.25 2.05
C SER A 34 -4.35 9.87 2.02
N LYS A 35 -3.77 9.65 0.83
CA LYS A 35 -2.36 9.27 0.67
C LYS A 35 -1.37 10.25 1.32
N SER A 36 -1.73 11.53 1.45
CA SER A 36 -0.87 12.57 2.06
C SER A 36 -0.61 12.38 3.56
N PHE A 37 -1.37 11.51 4.23
CA PHE A 37 -1.23 11.27 5.67
C PHE A 37 -0.73 9.85 5.98
N ILE A 38 -0.34 9.08 4.96
CA ILE A 38 -0.03 7.66 5.14
C ILE A 38 1.11 7.45 6.12
N VAL A 39 2.19 8.22 6.02
CA VAL A 39 3.35 8.12 6.91
C VAL A 39 2.95 8.44 8.35
N THR A 40 2.30 9.58 8.59
CA THR A 40 1.92 10.01 9.94
C THR A 40 0.92 9.05 10.59
N VAL A 41 -0.08 8.57 9.83
CA VAL A 41 -1.06 7.60 10.35
C VAL A 41 -0.39 6.25 10.62
N CYS A 42 0.47 5.77 9.73
CA CYS A 42 1.21 4.53 9.95
C CYS A 42 2.13 4.60 11.18
N ASP A 43 2.78 5.74 11.42
CA ASP A 43 3.61 5.94 12.61
C ASP A 43 2.76 5.89 13.88
N TYR A 44 1.62 6.60 13.87
CA TYR A 44 0.64 6.56 14.95
C TYR A 44 0.12 5.14 15.22
N LEU A 45 -0.25 4.40 14.17
CA LEU A 45 -0.73 3.01 14.27
C LEU A 45 0.32 2.08 14.91
N LYS A 46 1.61 2.30 14.61
CA LYS A 46 2.70 1.51 15.17
C LYS A 46 2.99 1.87 16.63
N ASN A 47 2.99 3.16 16.97
CA ASN A 47 3.52 3.66 18.24
C ASN A 47 2.45 3.91 19.33
N THR A 48 1.16 3.80 19.00
CA THR A 48 0.08 4.06 19.96
C THR A 48 -0.29 2.80 20.78
N GLU A 49 -0.39 2.97 22.10
CA GLU A 49 -0.86 1.94 23.03
C GLU A 49 -2.29 1.50 22.68
N GLY A 50 -2.51 0.18 22.66
CA GLY A 50 -3.77 -0.44 22.24
C GLY A 50 -3.92 -0.65 20.73
N LEU A 51 -2.99 -0.12 19.91
CA LEU A 51 -2.90 -0.40 18.47
C LEU A 51 -1.67 -1.25 18.14
N GLN A 52 -0.47 -0.71 18.40
CA GLN A 52 0.83 -1.40 18.35
C GLN A 52 1.01 -2.29 17.10
N PHE A 53 0.72 -1.78 15.91
CA PHE A 53 0.89 -2.50 14.65
C PHE A 53 2.39 -2.61 14.28
N ASN A 54 3.11 -3.45 15.04
CA ASN A 54 4.55 -3.60 15.01
C ASN A 54 5.07 -4.51 13.89
N TYR A 55 4.18 -5.15 13.14
CA TYR A 55 4.51 -6.02 12.01
C TYR A 55 3.81 -5.56 10.74
N LEU A 56 4.61 -5.24 9.71
CA LEU A 56 4.11 -5.01 8.35
C LEU A 56 4.09 -6.35 7.62
N GLU A 57 2.90 -6.86 7.35
CA GLU A 57 2.68 -8.16 6.71
C GLU A 57 2.87 -8.08 5.20
N ASP A 58 2.35 -7.03 4.56
CA ASP A 58 2.46 -6.84 3.12
C ASP A 58 2.16 -5.38 2.69
N ILE A 59 2.67 -4.99 1.51
CA ILE A 59 2.23 -3.80 0.77
C ILE A 59 2.01 -4.19 -0.68
N THR A 60 0.81 -3.95 -1.18
CA THR A 60 0.43 -4.24 -2.57
C THR A 60 -0.47 -3.15 -3.13
N ALA A 61 -0.89 -3.26 -4.39
CA ALA A 61 -1.85 -2.36 -4.99
C ALA A 61 -2.95 -3.07 -5.78
N ILE A 62 -4.08 -2.39 -5.92
CA ILE A 62 -5.20 -2.83 -6.73
C ILE A 62 -5.40 -1.83 -7.87
N ASP A 63 -5.40 -2.32 -9.11
CA ASP A 63 -5.80 -1.52 -10.27
C ASP A 63 -7.30 -1.70 -10.56
N TRP A 64 -8.06 -0.64 -10.26
CA TRP A 64 -9.50 -0.57 -10.50
C TRP A 64 -9.88 -0.12 -11.91
N ALA A 65 -8.90 0.22 -12.78
CA ALA A 65 -8.97 0.60 -14.20
C ALA A 65 -9.91 1.76 -14.59
N ARG A 66 -11.16 1.76 -14.11
CA ARG A 66 -12.24 2.69 -14.47
C ARG A 66 -12.57 3.70 -13.37
N LYS A 67 -11.88 3.64 -12.22
CA LYS A 67 -12.06 4.61 -11.12
C LYS A 67 -11.15 5.83 -11.33
N LYS A 68 -11.58 6.99 -10.81
CA LYS A 68 -10.76 8.21 -10.79
C LYS A 68 -9.44 8.00 -10.05
N GLU A 69 -9.55 7.48 -8.83
CA GLU A 69 -8.44 6.86 -8.10
C GLU A 69 -8.26 5.45 -8.67
N ARG A 70 -7.50 5.34 -9.76
CA ARG A 70 -7.27 4.09 -10.48
C ARG A 70 -6.63 3.04 -9.56
N PHE A 71 -5.62 3.44 -8.80
CA PHE A 71 -4.89 2.54 -7.93
C PHE A 71 -5.34 2.70 -6.47
N GLU A 72 -5.30 1.60 -5.73
CA GLU A 72 -5.45 1.58 -4.28
C GLU A 72 -4.26 0.84 -3.68
N VAL A 73 -3.40 1.55 -2.95
CA VAL A 73 -2.28 0.92 -2.22
C VAL A 73 -2.82 0.37 -0.92
N VAL A 74 -2.52 -0.88 -0.63
CA VAL A 74 -3.02 -1.63 0.52
C VAL A 74 -1.84 -2.01 1.39
N TYR A 75 -1.87 -1.58 2.66
CA TYR A 75 -0.92 -1.96 3.69
C TYR A 75 -1.61 -2.95 4.61
N ILE A 76 -1.03 -4.14 4.79
CA ILE A 76 -1.54 -5.16 5.70
C ILE A 76 -0.68 -5.13 6.94
N LEU A 77 -1.30 -4.76 8.07
CA LEU A 77 -0.62 -4.53 9.33
C LEU A 77 -1.10 -5.54 10.36
N PHE A 78 -0.17 -6.00 11.19
CA PHE A 78 -0.45 -6.89 12.30
C PHE A 78 0.20 -6.37 13.58
N SER A 79 -0.52 -6.46 14.68
CA SER A 79 0.03 -6.29 16.02
C SER A 79 0.29 -7.67 16.61
N ILE A 80 1.57 -8.00 16.82
CA ILE A 80 1.96 -9.28 17.40
C ILE A 80 1.49 -9.37 18.85
N ASP A 81 1.66 -8.29 19.62
CA ASP A 81 1.35 -8.24 21.04
C ASP A 81 -0.15 -8.37 21.30
N LEU A 82 -0.96 -7.69 20.47
CA LEU A 82 -2.41 -7.64 20.62
C LEU A 82 -3.16 -8.65 19.74
N LYS A 83 -2.44 -9.38 18.88
CA LYS A 83 -2.96 -10.42 17.95
C LYS A 83 -4.12 -9.91 17.09
N GLN A 84 -3.96 -8.73 16.51
CA GLN A 84 -4.99 -8.07 15.70
C GLN A 84 -4.42 -7.60 14.36
N ARG A 85 -5.24 -7.68 13.31
CA ARG A 85 -4.89 -7.29 11.94
C ARG A 85 -5.69 -6.05 11.53
N LEU A 86 -5.07 -5.20 10.71
CA LEU A 86 -5.69 -4.03 10.10
C LEU A 86 -5.23 -3.89 8.65
N LYS A 87 -6.14 -3.58 7.74
CA LYS A 87 -5.81 -3.14 6.39
C LYS A 87 -5.94 -1.62 6.28
N VAL A 88 -4.89 -0.97 5.84
CA VAL A 88 -4.90 0.48 5.54
C VAL A 88 -4.87 0.65 4.04
N LYS A 89 -5.73 1.53 3.51
CA LYS A 89 -5.86 1.77 2.07
C LYS A 89 -5.72 3.24 1.73
N VAL A 90 -5.04 3.53 0.64
CA VAL A 90 -4.96 4.88 0.08
C VAL A 90 -5.30 4.84 -1.41
N GLY A 91 -6.19 5.74 -1.83
CA GLY A 91 -6.52 5.93 -3.24
C GLY A 91 -5.46 6.78 -3.94
N VAL A 92 -5.14 6.42 -5.19
CA VAL A 92 -4.11 7.09 -5.99
C VAL A 92 -4.60 7.24 -7.44
N GLU A 93 -4.56 8.48 -7.95
CA GLU A 93 -4.86 8.77 -9.36
C GLU A 93 -3.65 8.42 -10.25
N GLU A 94 -3.88 7.94 -11.47
CA GLU A 94 -2.81 7.54 -12.37
C GLU A 94 -1.86 8.69 -12.76
N LYS A 95 -2.42 9.90 -12.96
CA LYS A 95 -1.64 11.10 -13.31
C LYS A 95 -0.64 11.52 -12.23
N ASP A 96 -0.87 11.09 -10.99
CA ASP A 96 -0.05 11.36 -9.82
C ASP A 96 0.08 10.07 -8.99
N ALA A 97 0.61 9.03 -9.65
CA ALA A 97 0.85 7.70 -9.10
C ALA A 97 2.01 7.68 -8.10
N LYS A 98 1.93 8.54 -7.08
CA LYS A 98 2.96 8.75 -6.04
C LYS A 98 2.36 8.61 -4.65
N VAL A 99 3.08 7.97 -3.75
CA VAL A 99 2.74 7.82 -2.32
C VAL A 99 4.03 7.99 -1.51
N ASP A 100 3.97 8.47 -0.27
CA ASP A 100 5.18 8.58 0.55
C ASP A 100 5.54 7.22 1.15
N SER A 101 6.83 6.89 1.18
CA SER A 101 7.35 5.61 1.67
C SER A 101 7.16 5.47 3.19
N VAL A 102 6.73 4.29 3.63
CA VAL A 102 6.67 3.90 5.04
C VAL A 102 7.89 3.08 5.47
N SER A 103 8.95 3.03 4.65
CA SER A 103 10.20 2.31 4.95
C SER A 103 10.94 2.86 6.17
N VAL A 104 10.73 4.13 6.51
CA VAL A 104 11.22 4.75 7.75
C VAL A 104 10.50 4.21 9.00
N ILE A 105 9.28 3.69 8.84
CA ILE A 105 8.45 3.13 9.90
C ILE A 105 8.72 1.63 10.03
N TRP A 106 8.61 0.88 8.93
CA TRP A 106 8.93 -0.55 8.87
C TRP A 106 9.97 -0.81 7.78
N LYS A 107 11.14 -1.31 8.17
CA LYS A 107 12.23 -1.63 7.21
C LYS A 107 11.80 -2.63 6.13
N ALA A 108 10.85 -3.52 6.45
CA ALA A 108 10.31 -4.49 5.49
C ALA A 108 9.60 -3.83 4.30
N ALA A 109 9.08 -2.61 4.46
CA ALA A 109 8.40 -1.89 3.38
C ALA A 109 9.30 -1.65 2.16
N ASN A 110 10.62 -1.60 2.35
CA ASN A 110 11.57 -1.42 1.25
C ASN A 110 11.35 -2.42 0.10
N TRP A 111 11.10 -3.68 0.43
CA TRP A 111 10.89 -4.71 -0.59
C TRP A 111 9.49 -4.63 -1.19
N PHE A 112 8.45 -4.50 -0.36
CA PHE A 112 7.07 -4.46 -0.82
C PHE A 112 6.75 -3.21 -1.66
N GLU A 113 7.34 -2.06 -1.32
CA GLU A 113 7.20 -0.82 -2.08
C GLU A 113 7.90 -0.92 -3.45
N ARG A 114 9.05 -1.60 -3.53
CA ARG A 114 9.72 -1.89 -4.82
C ARG A 114 8.92 -2.85 -5.69
N GLU A 115 8.34 -3.90 -5.11
CA GLU A 115 7.44 -4.80 -5.84
C GLU A 115 6.22 -4.03 -6.37
N THR A 116 5.58 -3.23 -5.52
CA THR A 116 4.42 -2.42 -5.91
C THR A 116 4.77 -1.41 -7.01
N TYR A 117 5.95 -0.79 -6.94
CA TYR A 117 6.48 0.05 -8.00
C TYR A 117 6.69 -0.73 -9.31
N ASP A 118 7.35 -1.89 -9.26
CA ASP A 118 7.67 -2.66 -10.44
C ASP A 118 6.40 -3.17 -11.16
N MET A 119 5.44 -3.67 -10.38
CA MET A 119 4.24 -4.32 -10.88
C MET A 119 3.10 -3.37 -11.24
N TYR A 120 2.96 -2.25 -10.52
CA TYR A 120 1.85 -1.29 -10.70
C TYR A 120 2.30 0.13 -11.06
N GLY A 121 3.60 0.45 -11.00
CA GLY A 121 4.14 1.76 -11.34
C GLY A 121 3.78 2.88 -10.37
N ILE A 122 3.52 2.52 -9.11
CA ILE A 122 3.34 3.49 -8.04
C ILE A 122 4.72 3.87 -7.51
N THR A 123 5.06 5.15 -7.60
CA THR A 123 6.34 5.67 -7.08
C THR A 123 6.21 5.96 -5.60
N PHE A 124 7.18 5.52 -4.81
CA PHE A 124 7.24 5.81 -3.38
C PHE A 124 8.25 6.93 -3.10
N ASN A 125 7.77 8.11 -2.69
CA ASN A 125 8.64 9.24 -2.34
C ASN A 125 9.47 8.88 -1.09
N ASP A 126 10.69 9.42 -1.02
CA ASP A 126 11.63 9.19 0.11
C ASP A 126 12.03 7.73 0.35
N HIS A 127 11.74 6.84 -0.60
CA HIS A 127 12.19 5.46 -0.55
C HIS A 127 13.72 5.37 -0.78
N PRO A 128 14.48 4.62 0.03
CA PRO A 128 15.94 4.68 0.01
C PRO A 128 16.62 4.01 -1.21
N ASP A 129 15.96 3.03 -1.84
CA ASP A 129 16.46 2.36 -3.07
C ASP A 129 15.28 1.94 -3.97
N LEU A 130 14.56 2.91 -4.57
CA LEU A 130 13.40 2.58 -5.40
C LEU A 130 13.83 2.22 -6.82
N ARG A 131 13.82 0.93 -7.11
CA ARG A 131 14.11 0.34 -8.43
C ARG A 131 13.33 -0.95 -8.62
N ARG A 132 13.23 -1.41 -9.87
CA ARG A 132 12.57 -2.68 -10.22
C ARG A 132 13.06 -3.85 -9.36
N MET A 133 12.17 -4.78 -9.07
CA MET A 133 12.44 -5.91 -8.17
C MET A 133 12.49 -7.24 -8.92
N TYR A 134 11.59 -7.43 -9.88
CA TYR A 134 11.42 -8.65 -10.65
C TYR A 134 11.72 -8.44 -12.14
N MET A 135 11.26 -7.33 -12.72
CA MET A 135 11.43 -7.07 -14.15
C MET A 135 12.84 -6.58 -14.48
N PRO A 136 13.33 -6.83 -15.71
CA PRO A 136 14.57 -6.23 -16.19
C PRO A 136 14.55 -4.72 -16.06
N GLU A 137 15.71 -4.10 -15.84
CA GLU A 137 15.82 -2.64 -15.63
C GLU A 137 15.28 -1.84 -16.81
N GLU A 138 15.51 -2.33 -18.03
CA GLU A 138 15.07 -1.75 -19.30
C GLU A 138 13.56 -1.89 -19.55
N PHE A 139 12.85 -2.69 -18.75
CA PHE A 139 11.43 -2.93 -18.94
C PHE A 139 10.66 -1.63 -18.75
N GLN A 140 9.74 -1.30 -19.66
CA GLN A 140 9.06 0.01 -19.66
C GLN A 140 7.65 -0.04 -19.07
N HIS A 141 7.13 -1.24 -18.79
CA HIS A 141 5.73 -1.44 -18.41
C HIS A 141 5.59 -1.93 -16.95
N HIS A 142 4.33 -2.17 -16.56
CA HIS A 142 3.91 -2.58 -15.23
C HIS A 142 2.93 -3.76 -15.34
N PRO A 143 3.42 -5.01 -15.19
CA PRO A 143 2.69 -6.20 -15.63
C PRO A 143 1.33 -6.45 -14.96
N LEU A 144 1.11 -5.98 -13.73
CA LEU A 144 -0.13 -6.24 -13.00
C LEU A 144 -1.22 -5.16 -13.23
N ARG A 145 -0.95 -4.17 -14.08
CA ARG A 145 -1.98 -3.23 -14.53
C ARG A 145 -2.95 -3.91 -15.51
N LYS A 146 -4.21 -3.48 -15.50
CA LYS A 146 -5.29 -4.10 -16.29
C LYS A 146 -5.24 -3.80 -17.78
N ASP A 147 -4.46 -2.80 -18.19
CA ASP A 147 -4.17 -2.45 -19.58
C ASP A 147 -2.95 -3.19 -20.14
N TYR A 148 -2.15 -3.85 -19.29
CA TYR A 148 -1.02 -4.64 -19.75
C TYR A 148 -1.49 -5.99 -20.35
N PRO A 149 -1.10 -6.34 -21.60
CA PRO A 149 -1.51 -7.59 -22.22
C PRO A 149 -0.95 -8.82 -21.50
N LEU A 150 -1.74 -9.89 -21.40
CA LEU A 150 -1.33 -11.12 -20.73
C LEU A 150 -0.03 -11.73 -21.32
N MET A 151 0.16 -11.62 -22.64
CA MET A 151 1.34 -12.13 -23.34
C MET A 151 2.48 -11.09 -23.45
N GLY A 152 2.30 -9.91 -22.85
CA GLY A 152 3.16 -8.75 -23.04
C GLY A 152 2.99 -8.06 -24.39
N HIS A 153 3.73 -6.97 -24.60
CA HIS A 153 3.74 -6.32 -25.91
C HIS A 153 4.71 -7.06 -26.85
N PRO A 154 4.29 -7.32 -28.11
CA PRO A 154 5.17 -7.93 -29.09
C PRO A 154 6.44 -7.10 -29.29
N GLY A 155 7.61 -7.69 -29.01
CA GLY A 155 8.92 -7.07 -29.23
C GLY A 155 9.63 -6.53 -27.99
N ASP A 156 8.97 -6.45 -26.83
CA ASP A 156 9.56 -5.86 -25.61
C ASP A 156 10.70 -6.68 -25.03
N LEU A 157 10.57 -8.01 -25.03
CA LEU A 157 11.57 -8.93 -24.51
C LEU A 157 11.66 -10.15 -25.41
N SER A 158 12.88 -10.53 -25.78
CA SER A 158 13.12 -11.82 -26.40
C SER A 158 12.82 -12.92 -25.38
N LEU A 159 11.89 -13.82 -25.71
CA LEU A 159 11.68 -15.01 -24.90
C LEU A 159 12.98 -15.84 -24.87
N PRO A 160 13.34 -16.43 -23.71
CA PRO A 160 14.48 -17.33 -23.65
C PRO A 160 14.30 -18.45 -24.67
N GLN A 161 15.37 -18.76 -25.42
CA GLN A 161 15.36 -19.92 -26.32
C GLN A 161 15.24 -21.17 -25.46
N LYS A 162 14.26 -22.03 -25.79
CA LYS A 162 14.06 -23.33 -25.14
C LYS A 162 15.19 -24.28 -25.47
#